data_AF-A0A9E5PQQ7-F1
#
_entry.id   AF-A0A9E5PQQ7-F1
#
_cell.length_a   1.000
_cell.length_b   1.000
_cell.length_c   1.000
_cell.angle_alpha   90.00
_cell.angle_beta   90.00
_cell.angle_gamma   90.00
#
_symmetry.space_group_name_H-M   'P 1'
#
loop_
_entity.id
_entity.type
_entity.pdbx_description
1 polymer ?
#
loop_
_entity_poly.entity_id
_entity_poly.type
_entity_poly.pdbx_seq_one_letter_code
_entity_poly.pdbx_strand_id
1 'polypeptide(L)'
;MAKPHVTRTLGPIHFEDLDPHRFEDLVRQLAYDFRAWKSIESTGRGGADDGFDVRAFEEARAASPGVEDETDPEDAAHPMEGNLWMIQCKREKAVGPKKVATIVADAVKPEAPPYGYILAAPMHFSKLAHDRFREELRSRGVMEFYLWGAGELEDMLFQPKNDNILFAFFGISLVTKRRSRTSAVRSTVLAKNKLMRVLGDRPSGSVLLRDLNDEHYPSDDEYPDFDKNPRWKELSVHALHALGLIVVVSRHYAYLDRQGKTWDCTKAVDGDRLMIGGGNDEDKQAKARRLAVQGFWELLPRANRAVLVRHGLIRFDKIEYIDDKGDEGFKMPHIYVTYDAKRGPFVGFHEYLEINEHSSASMAGLTRTSVFPDHFPMPSFGTIYRDPPLVIDPALRSWLQHGSREATLYGVGPQYDHLNPTDVVLVDGQGARSDEKLFLKVTHVKVIKGGTLLKMSEENPPLQREVERQVGRSLKPSDKVRVIEVSSISEWQIDQNRPVA
;
A
#
# COMPACT_ATOMS: atom_id res chain seq x y z
N MET A 1 13.21 27.67 5.65
CA MET A 1 13.46 26.21 5.71
C MET A 1 12.81 25.68 6.98
N ALA A 2 11.83 24.77 6.87
CA ALA A 2 11.18 24.18 8.03
C ALA A 2 12.22 23.33 8.79
N LYS A 3 12.36 23.58 10.10
CA LYS A 3 13.23 22.76 10.97
C LYS A 3 12.75 21.31 10.89
N PRO A 4 13.63 20.33 10.67
CA PRO A 4 13.24 18.93 10.69
C PRO A 4 12.67 18.60 12.07
N HIS A 5 11.39 18.22 12.11
CA HIS A 5 10.75 17.71 13.32
C HIS A 5 11.14 16.24 13.43
N VAL A 6 12.10 15.92 14.31
CA VAL A 6 12.48 14.53 14.59
C VAL A 6 11.36 13.91 15.42
N THR A 7 10.42 13.20 14.78
CA THR A 7 9.22 12.64 15.43
C THR A 7 9.33 11.15 15.73
N ARG A 8 10.46 10.72 16.34
CA ARG A 8 10.58 9.44 17.07
C ARG A 8 11.97 9.30 17.69
N THR A 9 12.24 10.05 18.75
CA THR A 9 13.16 9.56 19.79
C THR A 9 12.40 8.51 20.61
N LEU A 10 13.10 7.51 21.13
CA LEU A 10 12.57 6.76 22.28
C LEU A 10 12.24 7.85 23.32
N GLY A 11 11.01 7.88 23.82
CA GLY A 11 10.66 8.85 24.86
C GLY A 11 11.63 8.72 26.03
N PRO A 12 11.78 9.77 26.85
CA PRO A 12 12.68 9.72 28.01
C PRO A 12 12.36 8.48 28.85
N ILE A 13 13.40 7.81 29.34
CA ILE A 13 13.23 6.64 30.20
C ILE A 13 12.56 7.09 31.51
N HIS A 14 11.40 6.49 31.82
CA HIS A 14 10.62 6.75 33.02
C HIS A 14 11.19 5.97 34.22
N PHE A 15 12.32 6.43 34.75
CA PHE A 15 12.97 5.82 35.92
C PHE A 15 12.08 5.84 37.17
N GLU A 16 11.08 6.73 37.23
CA GLU A 16 10.08 6.83 38.29
C GLU A 16 9.20 5.58 38.42
N ASP A 17 9.07 4.79 37.35
CA ASP A 17 8.27 3.57 37.32
C ASP A 17 8.97 2.39 38.02
N LEU A 18 10.29 2.48 38.26
CA LEU A 18 11.05 1.47 38.99
C LEU A 18 10.89 1.67 40.50
N ASP A 19 10.60 0.60 41.25
CA ASP A 19 10.69 0.64 42.71
C ASP A 19 12.13 0.94 43.20
N PRO A 20 12.33 1.46 44.43
CA PRO A 20 13.64 1.89 44.91
C PRO A 20 14.73 0.81 44.80
N HIS A 21 14.41 -0.42 45.17
CA HIS A 21 15.35 -1.54 45.11
C HIS A 21 15.65 -1.98 43.67
N ARG A 22 14.67 -1.89 42.77
CA ARG A 22 14.89 -2.10 41.33
C ARG A 22 15.77 -1.01 40.71
N PHE A 23 15.69 0.22 41.19
CA PHE A 23 16.58 1.30 40.76
C PHE A 23 18.03 1.05 41.25
N GLU A 24 18.21 0.60 42.50
CA GLU A 24 19.52 0.18 43.01
C GLU A 24 20.11 -0.98 42.19
N ASP A 25 19.30 -1.98 41.85
CA ASP A 25 19.71 -3.09 41.00
C ASP A 25 20.09 -2.65 39.59
N LEU A 26 19.37 -1.70 39.01
CA LEU A 26 19.68 -1.10 37.70
C LEU A 26 21.06 -0.43 37.74
N VAL A 27 21.30 0.43 38.73
CA VAL A 27 22.57 1.15 38.91
C VAL A 27 23.71 0.16 39.12
N ARG A 28 23.50 -0.88 39.94
CA ARG A 28 24.47 -1.95 40.15
C ARG A 28 24.76 -2.73 38.87
N GLN A 29 23.74 -3.04 38.05
CA GLN A 29 23.93 -3.71 36.77
C GLN A 29 24.74 -2.88 35.78
N LEU A 30 24.47 -1.57 35.73
CA LEU A 30 25.28 -0.63 34.94
C LEU A 30 26.72 -0.53 35.47
N ALA A 31 26.91 -0.63 36.79
CA ALA A 31 28.22 -0.54 37.41
C ALA A 31 29.15 -1.70 37.01
N TYR A 32 28.66 -2.93 36.78
CA TYR A 32 29.54 -4.06 36.39
C TYR A 32 30.44 -3.75 35.18
N ASP A 33 29.95 -2.97 34.23
CA ASP A 33 30.66 -2.60 33.01
C ASP A 33 31.41 -1.26 33.10
N PHE A 34 31.37 -0.61 34.27
CA PHE A 34 32.01 0.69 34.50
C PHE A 34 33.52 0.57 34.77
N ARG A 35 33.95 -0.48 35.49
CA ARG A 35 35.34 -0.78 35.87
C ARG A 35 35.56 -2.29 35.94
N ALA A 36 36.83 -2.71 36.03
CA ALA A 36 37.19 -4.09 36.32
C ALA A 36 37.10 -4.33 37.84
N TRP A 37 36.00 -4.95 38.26
CA TRP A 37 35.72 -5.17 39.67
C TRP A 37 36.22 -6.53 40.13
N LYS A 38 36.88 -6.57 41.29
CA LYS A 38 37.17 -7.79 42.03
C LYS A 38 35.90 -8.34 42.69
N SER A 39 35.10 -7.45 43.28
CA SER A 39 33.80 -7.79 43.85
C SER A 39 32.86 -6.58 43.86
N ILE A 40 31.55 -6.85 43.75
CA ILE A 40 30.48 -5.87 43.91
C ILE A 40 29.43 -6.49 44.83
N GLU A 41 29.08 -5.80 45.91
CA GLU A 41 28.20 -6.25 46.97
C GLU A 41 27.01 -5.29 47.12
N SER A 42 25.79 -5.84 47.15
CA SER A 42 24.58 -5.06 47.43
C SER A 42 24.35 -4.95 48.94
N THR A 43 24.69 -3.81 49.53
CA THR A 43 24.55 -3.57 50.98
C THR A 43 23.20 -2.96 51.35
N GLY A 44 22.50 -2.32 50.40
CA GLY A 44 21.21 -1.64 50.64
C GLY A 44 19.99 -2.54 50.92
N ARG A 45 20.03 -3.86 50.62
CA ARG A 45 18.89 -4.77 50.86
C ARG A 45 18.75 -5.24 52.32
N GLY A 46 19.77 -5.04 53.15
CA GLY A 46 19.86 -5.62 54.50
C GLY A 46 19.27 -4.77 55.63
N GLY A 47 18.85 -3.53 55.36
CA GLY A 47 18.20 -2.64 56.35
C GLY A 47 19.14 -2.02 57.40
N ALA A 48 20.46 -2.26 57.33
CA ALA A 48 21.46 -1.53 58.10
C ALA A 48 22.04 -0.40 57.23
N ASP A 49 21.41 0.77 57.30
CA ASP A 49 21.80 1.98 56.55
C ASP A 49 23.07 2.60 57.15
N ASP A 50 24.24 2.04 56.83
CA ASP A 50 25.53 2.73 57.02
C ASP A 50 25.79 3.79 55.92
N GLY A 51 24.74 4.22 55.21
CA GLY A 51 24.77 5.34 54.27
C GLY A 51 25.32 5.03 52.88
N PHE A 52 25.25 3.78 52.39
CA PHE A 52 25.59 3.38 51.03
C PHE A 52 24.87 2.11 50.56
N ASP A 53 24.52 2.03 49.27
CA ASP A 53 23.67 0.97 48.73
C ASP A 53 24.45 -0.16 48.05
N VAL A 54 25.62 0.17 47.49
CA VAL A 54 26.53 -0.81 46.88
C VAL A 54 27.96 -0.51 47.30
N ARG A 55 28.68 -1.57 47.66
CA ARG A 55 30.12 -1.56 47.93
C ARG A 55 30.84 -2.35 46.85
N ALA A 56 31.88 -1.79 46.26
CA ALA A 56 32.66 -2.47 45.24
C ALA A 56 34.16 -2.33 45.49
N PHE A 57 34.93 -3.37 45.13
CA PHE A 57 36.37 -3.38 45.20
C PHE A 57 36.91 -3.50 43.78
N GLU A 58 37.64 -2.48 43.31
CA GLU A 58 38.29 -2.51 42.01
C GLU A 58 39.54 -3.39 42.07
N GLU A 59 39.83 -4.12 40.99
CA GLU A 59 41.07 -4.90 40.92
C GLU A 59 42.29 -3.97 41.00
N ALA A 60 43.15 -4.17 42.02
CA ALA A 60 44.38 -3.41 42.14
C ALA A 60 45.27 -3.68 40.90
N ARG A 61 45.63 -2.62 40.15
CA ARG A 61 46.70 -2.73 39.18
C ARG A 61 47.99 -3.01 39.95
N ALA A 62 48.53 -4.22 39.81
CA ALA A 62 49.85 -4.55 40.34
C ALA A 62 50.85 -3.47 39.89
N ALA A 63 51.43 -2.76 40.85
CA ALA A 63 52.57 -1.90 40.56
C ALA A 63 53.65 -2.76 39.89
N SER A 64 54.23 -2.26 38.80
CA SER A 64 55.38 -2.90 38.18
C SER A 64 56.50 -3.06 39.24
N PRO A 65 57.21 -4.19 39.29
CA PRO A 65 58.22 -4.42 40.32
C PRO A 65 59.40 -3.50 40.03
N GLY A 66 59.54 -2.46 40.83
CA GLY A 66 60.60 -1.48 40.67
C GLY A 66 60.56 -0.44 41.76
N VAL A 67 60.88 -0.85 42.99
CA VAL A 67 61.96 -0.34 43.85
C VAL A 67 61.89 -1.20 45.13
N GLU A 68 62.99 -1.88 45.44
CA GLU A 68 63.21 -2.51 46.74
C GLU A 68 63.26 -1.40 47.79
N ASP A 69 62.28 -1.34 48.68
CA ASP A 69 62.44 -0.68 49.97
C ASP A 69 61.82 -1.58 51.04
N GLU A 70 62.60 -1.86 52.07
CA GLU A 70 62.27 -2.73 53.20
C GLU A 70 61.13 -2.13 54.02
N THR A 71 59.88 -2.41 53.65
CA THR A 71 58.72 -2.22 54.54
C THR A 71 58.48 -3.49 55.37
N ASP A 72 58.38 -3.30 56.70
CA ASP A 72 58.06 -4.31 57.71
C ASP A 72 56.87 -5.22 57.27
N PRO A 73 56.92 -6.54 57.50
CA PRO A 73 55.87 -7.47 57.05
C PRO A 73 54.52 -7.34 57.77
N GLU A 74 54.34 -6.36 58.66
CA GLU A 74 53.04 -6.02 59.25
C GLU A 74 52.23 -4.99 58.42
N ASP A 75 52.81 -4.33 57.41
CA ASP A 75 52.13 -3.36 56.53
C ASP A 75 51.87 -3.90 55.10
N ALA A 76 51.92 -5.22 54.90
CA ALA A 76 51.57 -5.84 53.62
C ALA A 76 50.05 -5.81 53.40
N ALA A 77 49.58 -4.87 52.56
CA ALA A 77 48.17 -4.73 52.16
C ALA A 77 47.54 -6.10 51.83
N HIS A 78 46.41 -6.41 52.48
CA HIS A 78 45.78 -7.71 52.33
C HIS A 78 45.35 -7.93 50.87
N PRO A 79 45.42 -9.17 50.33
CA PRO A 79 45.05 -9.43 48.93
C PRO A 79 43.61 -9.04 48.57
N MET A 80 42.71 -8.81 49.55
CA MET A 80 41.33 -8.35 49.36
C MET A 80 41.16 -6.81 49.39
N GLU A 81 42.22 -6.03 49.62
CA GLU A 81 42.19 -4.56 49.70
C GLU A 81 42.42 -3.92 48.32
N GLY A 82 41.47 -4.14 47.40
CA GLY A 82 41.38 -3.33 46.17
C GLY A 82 40.97 -1.88 46.49
N ASN A 83 41.03 -0.99 45.50
CA ASN A 83 40.50 0.36 45.66
C ASN A 83 39.00 0.27 46.02
N LEU A 84 38.62 0.80 47.18
CA LEU A 84 37.24 0.76 47.67
C LEU A 84 36.38 1.80 46.95
N TRP A 85 35.26 1.35 46.39
CA TRP A 85 34.24 2.18 45.77
C TRP A 85 32.92 2.06 46.51
N MET A 86 32.28 3.22 46.75
CA MET A 86 30.95 3.30 47.35
C MET A 86 29.98 3.91 46.35
N ILE A 87 28.83 3.26 46.14
CA ILE A 87 27.75 3.76 45.27
C ILE A 87 26.52 3.99 46.12
N GLN A 88 26.04 5.23 46.12
CA GLN A 88 24.77 5.61 46.71
C GLN A 88 23.76 5.87 45.58
N CYS A 89 22.62 5.21 45.67
CA CYS A 89 21.43 5.46 44.88
C CYS A 89 20.47 6.33 45.70
N LYS A 90 19.91 7.38 45.09
CA LYS A 90 18.82 8.16 45.70
C LYS A 90 17.71 8.37 44.69
N ARG A 91 16.60 7.66 44.90
CA ARG A 91 15.40 7.76 44.06
C ARG A 91 14.53 8.94 44.50
N GLU A 92 14.95 10.15 44.14
CA GLU A 92 14.21 11.38 44.44
C GLU A 92 13.91 12.20 43.18
N LYS A 93 12.81 12.96 43.20
CA LYS A 93 12.42 13.84 42.09
C LYS A 93 13.34 15.05 41.92
N ALA A 94 13.96 15.53 43.00
CA ALA A 94 14.84 16.68 43.00
C ALA A 94 15.83 16.64 44.18
N VAL A 95 17.12 16.77 43.88
CA VAL A 95 18.22 16.81 44.83
C VAL A 95 19.00 18.10 44.57
N GLY A 96 18.82 19.07 45.46
CA GLY A 96 19.52 20.36 45.38
C GLY A 96 20.95 20.29 45.94
N PRO A 97 21.78 21.33 45.70
CA PRO A 97 23.19 21.34 46.11
C PRO A 97 23.42 21.11 47.62
N LYS A 98 22.55 21.67 48.48
CA LYS A 98 22.62 21.45 49.93
C LYS A 98 22.41 19.98 50.30
N LYS A 99 21.46 19.33 49.62
CA LYS A 99 21.11 17.94 49.88
C LYS A 99 22.20 16.99 49.38
N VAL A 100 22.84 17.31 48.25
CA VAL A 100 24.04 16.58 47.79
C VAL A 100 25.14 16.62 48.85
N ALA A 101 25.41 17.80 49.43
CA ALA A 101 26.41 17.92 50.50
C ALA A 101 26.03 17.08 51.74
N THR A 102 24.75 17.07 52.14
CA THR A 102 24.26 16.21 53.23
C THR A 102 24.45 14.72 52.91
N ILE A 103 24.07 14.26 51.71
CA ILE A 103 24.23 12.86 51.30
C ILE A 103 25.70 12.44 51.35
N VAL A 104 26.61 13.27 50.85
CA VAL A 104 28.05 13.00 50.92
C VAL A 104 28.54 12.99 52.36
N ALA A 105 28.05 13.92 53.20
CA ALA A 105 28.46 14.00 54.59
C ALA A 105 28.05 12.78 55.42
N ASP A 106 26.87 12.24 55.14
CA ASP A 106 26.34 11.05 55.81
C ASP A 106 27.05 9.77 55.33
N ALA A 107 27.40 9.70 54.03
CA ALA A 107 27.98 8.52 53.41
C ALA A 107 29.51 8.42 53.55
N VAL A 108 30.22 9.54 53.58
CA VAL A 108 31.70 9.58 53.52
C VAL A 108 32.28 10.22 54.76
N LYS A 109 32.88 9.38 55.60
CA LYS A 109 33.59 9.78 56.83
C LYS A 109 35.04 10.21 56.49
N PRO A 110 35.51 11.39 56.93
CA PRO A 110 36.87 11.86 56.64
C PRO A 110 37.99 10.97 57.17
N GLU A 111 37.71 10.15 58.19
CA GLU A 111 38.69 9.29 58.84
C GLU A 111 39.08 8.06 57.98
N ALA A 112 38.20 7.65 57.05
CA ALA A 112 38.43 6.52 56.16
C ALA A 112 37.63 6.69 54.84
N PRO A 113 38.05 7.63 53.97
CA PRO A 113 37.35 7.88 52.71
C PRO A 113 37.53 6.72 51.73
N PRO A 114 36.50 6.37 50.94
CA PRO A 114 36.66 5.43 49.84
C PRO A 114 37.58 6.04 48.76
N TYR A 115 38.23 5.18 47.98
CA TYR A 115 38.97 5.61 46.79
C TYR A 115 38.02 6.28 45.78
N GLY A 116 36.87 5.66 45.55
CA GLY A 116 35.88 6.11 44.58
C GLY A 116 34.46 6.28 45.15
N TYR A 117 33.73 7.30 44.70
CA TYR A 117 32.34 7.52 45.11
C TYR A 117 31.40 7.81 43.93
N ILE A 118 30.28 7.10 43.85
CA ILE A 118 29.26 7.29 42.81
C ILE A 118 27.93 7.65 43.47
N LEU A 119 27.34 8.78 43.08
CA LEU A 119 25.97 9.12 43.45
C LEU A 119 25.07 9.00 42.23
N ALA A 120 24.10 8.08 42.27
CA ALA A 120 23.16 7.83 41.19
C ALA A 120 21.74 8.28 41.57
N ALA A 121 21.08 9.03 40.69
CA ALA A 121 19.70 9.48 40.89
C ALA A 121 18.93 9.56 39.57
N PRO A 122 17.61 9.27 39.56
CA PRO A 122 16.76 9.30 38.37
C PRO A 122 16.35 10.74 37.97
N MET A 123 17.24 11.71 38.13
CA MET A 123 16.97 13.12 37.89
C MET A 123 18.19 13.85 37.33
N HIS A 124 17.98 15.02 36.72
CA HIS A 124 19.09 15.85 36.25
C HIS A 124 19.65 16.74 37.35
N PHE A 125 20.96 16.68 37.58
CA PHE A 125 21.64 17.54 38.53
C PHE A 125 21.93 18.92 37.93
N SER A 126 21.75 19.97 38.72
CA SER A 126 22.17 21.33 38.32
C SER A 126 23.69 21.47 38.34
N LYS A 127 24.24 22.41 37.57
CA LYS A 127 25.68 22.74 37.61
C LYS A 127 26.18 22.99 39.04
N LEU A 128 25.41 23.76 39.82
CA LEU A 128 25.76 24.06 41.20
C LEU A 128 25.80 22.81 42.09
N ALA A 129 24.96 21.81 41.81
CA ALA A 129 24.98 20.53 42.51
C ALA A 129 26.24 19.71 42.15
N HIS A 130 26.65 19.72 40.87
CA HIS A 130 27.94 19.15 40.48
C HIS A 130 29.10 19.83 41.18
N ASP A 131 29.17 21.16 41.18
CA ASP A 131 30.30 21.89 41.78
C ASP A 131 30.41 21.60 43.29
N ARG A 132 29.26 21.61 44.01
CA ARG A 132 29.22 21.22 45.43
C ARG A 132 29.60 19.77 45.69
N PHE A 133 29.16 18.84 44.85
CA PHE A 133 29.55 17.42 44.95
C PHE A 133 31.08 17.25 44.89
N ARG A 134 31.73 17.95 43.95
CA ARG A 134 33.19 17.88 43.78
C ARG A 134 33.94 18.51 44.96
N GLU A 135 33.47 19.66 45.45
CA GLU A 135 34.08 20.36 46.59
C GLU A 135 34.07 19.48 47.85
N GLU A 136 32.91 18.92 48.20
CA GLU A 136 32.74 18.10 49.39
C GLU A 136 33.60 16.83 49.36
N LEU A 137 33.56 16.06 48.26
CA LEU A 137 34.32 14.81 48.16
C LEU A 137 35.84 15.03 48.16
N ARG A 138 36.32 16.11 47.51
CA ARG A 138 37.74 16.48 47.56
C ARG A 138 38.18 16.87 48.96
N SER A 139 37.36 17.63 49.69
CA SER A 139 37.68 18.03 51.06
C SER A 139 37.79 16.84 52.02
N ARG A 140 37.15 15.71 51.67
CA ARG A 140 37.14 14.45 52.43
C ARG A 140 38.17 13.44 51.96
N GLY A 141 38.98 13.75 50.94
CA GLY A 141 40.06 12.88 50.47
C GLY A 141 39.65 11.77 49.48
N VAL A 142 38.48 11.86 48.85
CA VAL A 142 38.06 10.89 47.81
C VAL A 142 38.78 11.18 46.48
N MET A 143 39.36 10.14 45.87
CA MET A 143 40.22 10.27 44.70
C MET A 143 39.44 10.34 43.38
N GLU A 144 38.42 9.49 43.21
CA GLU A 144 37.56 9.46 42.02
C GLU A 144 36.08 9.61 42.40
N PHE A 145 35.32 10.35 41.60
CA PHE A 145 33.89 10.46 41.87
C PHE A 145 33.05 10.77 40.63
N TYR A 146 31.85 10.20 40.60
CA TYR A 146 30.91 10.33 39.49
C TYR A 146 29.51 10.62 40.00
N LEU A 147 28.81 11.48 39.26
CA LEU A 147 27.42 11.83 39.51
C LEU A 147 26.60 11.31 38.33
N TRP A 148 25.82 10.26 38.55
CA TRP A 148 24.98 9.64 37.53
C TRP A 148 23.55 10.18 37.65
N GLY A 149 23.23 11.20 36.85
CA GLY A 149 21.87 11.69 36.72
C GLY A 149 21.07 10.90 35.68
N ALA A 150 19.81 11.33 35.46
CA ALA A 150 18.93 10.73 34.47
C ALA A 150 19.55 10.68 33.06
N GLY A 151 20.26 11.73 32.66
CA GLY A 151 20.91 11.80 31.34
C GLY A 151 22.04 10.79 31.20
N GLU A 152 22.94 10.70 32.18
CA GLU A 152 24.04 9.74 32.16
C GLU A 152 23.54 8.29 32.23
N LEU A 153 22.50 8.02 33.04
CA LEU A 153 21.86 6.71 33.12
C LEU A 153 21.18 6.31 31.81
N GLU A 154 20.47 7.24 31.16
CA GLU A 154 19.81 7.02 29.87
C GLU A 154 20.84 6.78 28.75
N ASP A 155 21.89 7.59 28.70
CA ASP A 155 22.99 7.44 27.74
C ASP A 155 23.69 6.08 27.91
N MET A 156 23.92 5.64 29.16
CA MET A 156 24.47 4.32 29.43
C MET A 156 23.52 3.20 28.98
N LEU A 157 22.22 3.32 29.24
CA LEU A 157 21.22 2.31 28.89
C LEU A 157 21.01 2.13 27.38
N PHE A 158 21.15 3.21 26.58
CA PHE A 158 21.02 3.13 25.13
C PHE A 158 22.27 2.58 24.42
N GLN A 159 23.35 2.29 25.13
CA GLN A 159 24.50 1.61 24.54
C GLN A 159 24.13 0.17 24.15
N PRO A 160 24.53 -0.32 22.96
CA PRO A 160 24.16 -1.67 22.50
C PRO A 160 24.54 -2.80 23.45
N LYS A 161 25.60 -2.63 24.27
CA LYS A 161 26.02 -3.61 25.28
C LYS A 161 25.03 -3.77 26.44
N ASN A 162 24.21 -2.74 26.69
CA ASN A 162 23.24 -2.70 27.79
C ASN A 162 21.79 -2.99 27.32
N ASP A 163 21.58 -3.53 26.10
CA ASP A 163 20.24 -3.86 25.57
C ASP A 163 19.50 -4.88 26.46
N ASN A 164 20.24 -5.81 27.08
CA ASN A 164 19.72 -6.76 28.05
C ASN A 164 19.20 -6.05 29.32
N ILE A 165 19.92 -5.04 29.82
CA ILE A 165 19.52 -4.24 30.99
C ILE A 165 18.29 -3.40 30.62
N LEU A 166 18.33 -2.70 29.48
CA LEU A 166 17.21 -1.90 28.98
C LEU A 166 15.93 -2.75 28.79
N PHE A 167 16.07 -3.99 28.32
CA PHE A 167 14.94 -4.92 28.20
C PHE A 167 14.46 -5.45 29.56
N ALA A 168 15.36 -5.83 30.47
CA ALA A 168 15.01 -6.41 31.76
C ALA A 168 14.32 -5.42 32.73
N PHE A 169 14.63 -4.13 32.61
CA PHE A 169 14.06 -3.09 33.49
C PHE A 169 12.91 -2.31 32.84
N PHE A 170 12.95 -2.08 31.52
CA PHE A 170 11.98 -1.22 30.83
C PHE A 170 11.22 -1.91 29.68
N GLY A 171 11.51 -3.18 29.39
CA GLY A 171 10.87 -3.92 28.29
C GLY A 171 11.25 -3.42 26.89
N ILE A 172 12.28 -2.58 26.78
CA ILE A 172 12.73 -1.99 25.51
C ILE A 172 13.94 -2.77 24.99
N SER A 173 13.88 -3.29 23.76
CA SER A 173 15.04 -3.86 23.05
C SER A 173 15.22 -3.21 21.68
N LEU A 174 16.41 -2.66 21.44
CA LEU A 174 16.86 -2.09 20.18
C LEU A 174 17.18 -3.19 19.16
N VAL A 175 17.76 -4.30 19.61
CA VAL A 175 18.10 -5.45 18.75
C VAL A 175 16.85 -6.15 18.20
N THR A 176 15.82 -6.30 19.03
CA THR A 176 14.55 -6.94 18.65
C THR A 176 13.83 -6.14 17.56
N LYS A 177 13.84 -4.80 17.64
CA LYS A 177 13.28 -3.93 16.59
C LYS A 177 14.03 -4.05 15.26
N ARG A 178 15.37 -4.12 15.27
CA ARG A 178 16.17 -4.29 14.04
C ARG A 178 15.96 -5.66 13.40
N ARG A 179 15.88 -6.72 14.21
CA ARG A 179 15.56 -8.08 13.74
C ARG A 179 14.16 -8.16 13.13
N SER A 180 13.16 -7.55 13.78
CA SER A 180 11.78 -7.46 13.29
C SER A 180 11.68 -6.76 11.91
N ARG A 181 12.32 -5.59 11.76
CA ARG A 181 12.33 -4.86 10.47
C ARG A 181 13.04 -5.65 9.35
N THR A 182 14.13 -6.33 9.68
CA THR A 182 14.85 -7.16 8.69
C THR A 182 13.98 -8.33 8.22
N SER A 183 13.27 -8.98 9.15
CA SER A 183 12.31 -10.04 8.82
C SER A 183 11.19 -9.54 7.91
N ALA A 184 10.58 -8.39 8.24
CA ALA A 184 9.52 -7.79 7.43
C ALA A 184 9.97 -7.47 6.00
N VAL A 185 11.18 -6.88 5.83
CA VAL A 185 11.75 -6.60 4.51
C VAL A 185 12.00 -7.89 3.73
N ARG A 186 12.54 -8.93 4.38
CA ARG A 186 12.75 -10.24 3.73
C ARG A 186 11.44 -10.86 3.26
N SER A 187 10.40 -10.86 4.10
CA SER A 187 9.07 -11.35 3.73
C SER A 187 8.52 -10.62 2.50
N THR A 188 8.59 -9.29 2.51
CA THR A 188 8.14 -8.42 1.40
C THR A 188 8.86 -8.77 0.08
N VAL A 189 10.19 -8.93 0.12
CA VAL A 189 11.00 -9.28 -1.06
C VAL A 189 10.69 -10.69 -1.55
N LEU A 190 10.48 -11.64 -0.64
CA LEU A 190 10.09 -13.02 -0.99
C LEU A 190 8.72 -13.06 -1.66
N ALA A 191 7.72 -12.34 -1.15
CA ALA A 191 6.40 -12.24 -1.75
C ALA A 191 6.49 -11.64 -3.17
N LYS A 192 7.22 -10.53 -3.33
CA LYS A 192 7.47 -9.92 -4.65
C LYS A 192 8.11 -10.92 -5.62
N ASN A 193 9.21 -11.57 -5.21
CA ASN A 193 9.93 -12.50 -6.07
C ASN A 193 9.10 -13.74 -6.43
N LYS A 194 8.26 -14.22 -5.51
CA LYS A 194 7.33 -15.31 -5.79
C LYS A 194 6.25 -14.89 -6.78
N LEU A 195 5.64 -13.72 -6.62
CA LEU A 195 4.68 -13.20 -7.60
C LEU A 195 5.30 -12.99 -8.98
N MET A 196 6.51 -12.42 -9.08
CA MET A 196 7.20 -12.26 -10.36
C MET A 196 7.48 -13.60 -11.04
N ARG A 197 7.81 -14.65 -10.27
CA ARG A 197 8.02 -15.99 -10.82
C ARG A 197 6.73 -16.63 -11.34
N VAL A 198 5.64 -16.44 -10.60
CA VAL A 198 4.34 -17.07 -10.88
C VAL A 198 3.60 -16.35 -12.01
N LEU A 199 3.63 -15.02 -12.03
CA LEU A 199 2.88 -14.19 -12.97
C LEU A 199 3.74 -13.66 -14.14
N GLY A 200 5.06 -13.71 -14.02
CA GLY A 200 5.99 -13.15 -15.01
C GLY A 200 6.18 -11.64 -14.90
N ASP A 201 7.04 -11.09 -15.76
CA ASP A 201 7.38 -9.65 -15.80
C ASP A 201 6.23 -8.78 -16.33
N ARG A 202 5.38 -9.35 -17.17
CA ARG A 202 4.15 -8.73 -17.68
C ARG A 202 2.97 -9.58 -17.21
N PRO A 203 2.53 -9.39 -15.96
CA PRO A 203 1.55 -10.27 -15.37
C PRO A 203 0.23 -10.16 -16.12
N SER A 204 -0.34 -11.32 -16.45
CA SER A 204 -1.64 -11.46 -17.10
C SER A 204 -2.36 -12.67 -16.53
N GLY A 205 -3.69 -12.67 -16.59
CA GLY A 205 -4.53 -13.74 -16.06
C GLY A 205 -5.18 -13.36 -14.73
N SER A 206 -5.70 -14.36 -14.02
CA SER A 206 -6.43 -14.19 -12.78
C SER A 206 -5.64 -14.72 -11.58
N VAL A 207 -5.95 -14.16 -10.41
CA VAL A 207 -5.53 -14.68 -9.11
C VAL A 207 -6.73 -14.75 -8.19
N LEU A 208 -6.73 -15.73 -7.29
CA LEU A 208 -7.71 -15.80 -6.22
C LEU A 208 -7.15 -15.09 -4.99
N LEU A 209 -7.76 -13.97 -4.60
CA LEU A 209 -7.44 -13.35 -3.31
C LEU A 209 -8.23 -14.04 -2.22
N ARG A 210 -7.57 -14.35 -1.10
CA ARG A 210 -8.20 -14.99 0.07
C ARG A 210 -7.83 -14.27 1.35
N ASP A 211 -8.80 -14.05 2.23
CA ASP A 211 -8.54 -13.59 3.58
C ASP A 211 -7.80 -14.68 4.35
N LEU A 212 -6.78 -14.30 5.10
CA LEU A 212 -6.05 -15.25 5.94
C LEU A 212 -6.94 -15.84 7.04
N ASN A 213 -7.95 -15.10 7.48
CA ASN A 213 -8.88 -15.52 8.53
C ASN A 213 -10.13 -16.24 8.00
N ASP A 214 -10.17 -16.57 6.71
CA ASP A 214 -11.26 -17.30 6.10
C ASP A 214 -11.16 -18.80 6.42
N GLU A 215 -12.21 -19.34 7.02
CA GLU A 215 -12.32 -20.74 7.42
C GLU A 215 -13.35 -21.53 6.58
N HIS A 216 -14.16 -20.85 5.75
CA HIS A 216 -15.32 -21.47 5.08
C HIS A 216 -15.16 -21.61 3.57
N TYR A 217 -14.07 -21.14 2.98
CA TYR A 217 -13.76 -21.44 1.58
C TYR A 217 -13.83 -22.96 1.29
N PRO A 218 -14.46 -23.38 0.16
CA PRO A 218 -14.93 -22.55 -0.95
C PRO A 218 -16.40 -22.10 -0.87
N SER A 219 -17.07 -22.28 0.27
CA SER A 219 -18.48 -21.94 0.45
C SER A 219 -18.68 -20.42 0.68
N ASP A 220 -19.45 -19.77 -0.19
CA ASP A 220 -19.84 -18.36 -0.05
C ASP A 220 -21.14 -18.16 0.73
N ASP A 221 -22.01 -19.18 0.75
CA ASP A 221 -23.31 -19.21 1.42
C ASP A 221 -23.22 -19.16 2.96
N GLU A 222 -22.09 -19.57 3.52
CA GLU A 222 -21.77 -19.43 4.95
C GLU A 222 -21.61 -17.95 5.39
N TYR A 223 -21.53 -17.02 4.43
CA TYR A 223 -21.35 -15.59 4.67
C TYR A 223 -22.56 -14.76 4.16
N PRO A 224 -23.46 -14.30 5.06
CA PRO A 224 -24.63 -13.51 4.66
C PRO A 224 -24.31 -12.19 3.93
N ASP A 225 -23.11 -11.66 4.11
CA ASP A 225 -22.62 -10.42 3.51
C ASP A 225 -21.55 -10.64 2.42
N PHE A 226 -21.39 -11.87 1.91
CA PHE A 226 -20.35 -12.20 0.91
C PHE A 226 -20.37 -11.28 -0.31
N ASP A 227 -21.55 -10.93 -0.82
CA ASP A 227 -21.70 -10.02 -1.96
C ASP A 227 -21.12 -8.62 -1.72
N LYS A 228 -21.13 -8.17 -0.47
CA LYS A 228 -20.64 -6.84 -0.07
C LYS A 228 -19.20 -6.88 0.40
N ASN A 229 -18.82 -7.96 1.07
CA ASN A 229 -17.52 -8.16 1.67
C ASN A 229 -17.06 -9.61 1.44
N PRO A 230 -16.64 -9.98 0.23
CA PRO A 230 -16.26 -11.35 -0.07
C PRO A 230 -14.94 -11.67 0.64
N ARG A 231 -14.85 -12.83 1.31
CA ARG A 231 -13.63 -13.28 2.01
C ARG A 231 -12.61 -13.84 1.05
N TRP A 232 -13.08 -14.23 -0.13
CA TRP A 232 -12.25 -14.60 -1.25
C TRP A 232 -12.86 -14.07 -2.55
N LYS A 233 -12.03 -13.66 -3.51
CA LYS A 233 -12.50 -13.16 -4.80
C LYS A 233 -11.47 -13.38 -5.89
N GLU A 234 -11.90 -13.93 -7.02
CA GLU A 234 -11.08 -13.97 -8.23
C GLU A 234 -10.98 -12.57 -8.84
N LEU A 235 -9.76 -12.15 -9.17
CA LEU A 235 -9.49 -10.86 -9.78
C LEU A 235 -8.45 -10.99 -10.88
N SER A 236 -8.64 -10.23 -11.96
CA SER A 236 -7.65 -10.14 -13.04
C SER A 236 -6.46 -9.30 -12.60
N VAL A 237 -5.26 -9.79 -12.89
CA VAL A 237 -4.02 -9.07 -12.64
C VAL A 237 -3.82 -8.03 -13.73
N HIS A 238 -3.51 -6.80 -13.31
CA HIS A 238 -3.21 -5.70 -14.22
C HIS A 238 -1.71 -5.45 -14.33
N ALA A 239 -1.01 -5.30 -13.21
CA ALA A 239 0.40 -4.93 -13.20
C ALA A 239 1.09 -5.24 -11.86
N LEU A 240 2.42 -5.34 -11.88
CA LEU A 240 3.25 -5.30 -10.68
C LEU A 240 3.77 -3.87 -10.47
N HIS A 241 3.41 -3.29 -9.33
CA HIS A 241 3.87 -1.99 -8.89
C HIS A 241 5.04 -2.14 -7.90
N ALA A 242 5.85 -1.09 -7.73
CA ALA A 242 6.98 -1.10 -6.80
C ALA A 242 6.59 -1.46 -5.35
N LEU A 243 5.35 -1.16 -4.97
CA LEU A 243 4.81 -1.42 -3.62
C LEU A 243 3.99 -2.71 -3.52
N GLY A 244 3.56 -3.31 -4.63
CA GLY A 244 2.55 -4.37 -4.57
C GLY A 244 2.01 -4.85 -5.91
N LEU A 245 0.99 -5.69 -5.83
CA LEU A 245 0.23 -6.20 -6.98
C LEU A 245 -0.97 -5.27 -7.27
N ILE A 246 -1.14 -4.88 -8.52
CA ILE A 246 -2.32 -4.15 -9.01
C ILE A 246 -3.25 -5.16 -9.68
N VAL A 247 -4.49 -5.20 -9.22
CA VAL A 247 -5.56 -6.04 -9.77
C VAL A 247 -6.72 -5.17 -10.23
N VAL A 248 -7.49 -5.66 -11.19
CA VAL A 248 -8.73 -5.01 -11.63
C VAL A 248 -9.86 -5.44 -10.71
N VAL A 249 -10.45 -4.49 -10.00
CA VAL A 249 -11.49 -4.72 -8.99
C VAL A 249 -12.88 -4.75 -9.63
N SER A 250 -13.09 -3.90 -10.64
CA SER A 250 -14.32 -3.80 -11.42
C SER A 250 -14.10 -3.03 -12.72
N ARG A 251 -14.84 -3.40 -13.77
CA ARG A 251 -14.99 -2.66 -15.03
C ARG A 251 -16.46 -2.40 -15.30
N HIS A 252 -16.84 -1.14 -15.46
CA HIS A 252 -18.24 -0.76 -15.69
C HIS A 252 -18.37 0.01 -17.00
N TYR A 253 -19.41 -0.27 -17.77
CA TYR A 253 -19.71 0.54 -18.97
C TYR A 253 -19.97 1.98 -18.56
N ALA A 254 -19.36 2.90 -19.31
CA ALA A 254 -19.35 4.32 -19.01
C ALA A 254 -19.60 5.18 -20.25
N TYR A 255 -19.99 6.42 -20.00
CA TYR A 255 -20.19 7.48 -20.98
C TYR A 255 -19.27 8.65 -20.63
N LEU A 256 -18.69 9.29 -21.63
CA LEU A 256 -17.84 10.45 -21.48
C LEU A 256 -18.12 11.47 -22.59
N ASP A 257 -18.60 12.66 -22.24
CA ASP A 257 -18.61 13.80 -23.14
C ASP A 257 -17.45 14.75 -22.79
N ARG A 258 -16.42 14.74 -23.64
CA ARG A 258 -15.25 15.61 -23.48
C ARG A 258 -15.57 17.08 -23.72
N GLN A 259 -16.53 17.40 -24.59
CA GLN A 259 -16.89 18.77 -24.92
C GLN A 259 -17.77 19.37 -23.83
N GLY A 260 -18.79 18.63 -23.39
CA GLY A 260 -19.66 19.00 -22.28
C GLY A 260 -19.01 18.85 -20.89
N LYS A 261 -17.87 18.17 -20.80
CA LYS A 261 -17.19 17.79 -19.54
C LYS A 261 -18.10 17.00 -18.59
N THR A 262 -18.91 16.10 -19.16
CA THR A 262 -19.81 15.25 -18.39
C THR A 262 -19.47 13.78 -18.54
N TRP A 263 -19.87 12.97 -17.57
CA TRP A 263 -19.66 11.52 -17.61
C TRP A 263 -20.78 10.79 -16.87
N ASP A 264 -20.90 9.48 -17.14
CA ASP A 264 -21.72 8.57 -16.35
C ASP A 264 -21.18 7.15 -16.37
N CYS A 265 -21.66 6.28 -15.49
CA CYS A 265 -21.43 4.85 -15.55
C CYS A 265 -22.60 4.06 -14.98
N THR A 266 -22.73 2.81 -15.42
CA THR A 266 -23.69 1.86 -14.86
C THR A 266 -22.97 0.76 -14.09
N LYS A 267 -23.40 0.54 -12.84
CA LYS A 267 -22.96 -0.58 -12.00
C LYS A 267 -23.82 -1.84 -12.18
N ALA A 268 -24.75 -1.83 -13.14
CA ALA A 268 -25.67 -2.94 -13.37
C ALA A 268 -24.94 -4.24 -13.72
N VAL A 269 -23.77 -4.12 -14.35
CA VAL A 269 -22.91 -5.24 -14.75
C VAL A 269 -21.46 -4.85 -14.52
N ASP A 270 -20.66 -5.80 -14.04
CA ASP A 270 -19.21 -5.71 -13.95
C ASP A 270 -18.59 -6.59 -15.05
N GLY A 271 -17.81 -5.98 -15.94
CA GLY A 271 -17.21 -6.62 -17.11
C GLY A 271 -16.23 -7.73 -16.75
N ASP A 272 -15.55 -7.61 -15.60
CA ASP A 272 -14.53 -8.56 -15.14
C ASP A 272 -15.06 -9.58 -14.12
N ARG A 273 -16.35 -9.53 -13.76
CA ARG A 273 -16.94 -10.58 -12.92
C ARG A 273 -17.03 -11.85 -13.74
N LEU A 274 -16.09 -12.76 -13.52
CA LEU A 274 -16.17 -14.14 -13.99
C LEU A 274 -17.28 -14.82 -13.21
N MET A 275 -18.23 -15.43 -13.94
CA MET A 275 -19.33 -16.17 -13.35
C MET A 275 -18.76 -17.49 -12.83
N ILE A 276 -18.53 -17.57 -11.52
CA ILE A 276 -18.16 -18.81 -10.83
C ILE A 276 -19.49 -19.45 -10.42
N GLY A 277 -19.91 -20.49 -11.14
CA GLY A 277 -21.20 -21.16 -10.90
C GLY A 277 -21.81 -21.64 -12.21
N GLY A 278 -22.32 -22.88 -12.21
CA GLY A 278 -22.70 -23.58 -13.43
C GLY A 278 -24.19 -23.49 -13.75
N GLY A 279 -24.49 -23.21 -15.01
CA GLY A 279 -25.66 -23.68 -15.78
C GLY A 279 -27.06 -23.29 -15.28
N ASN A 280 -27.18 -22.61 -14.15
CA ASN A 280 -28.44 -22.30 -13.49
C ASN A 280 -29.12 -21.07 -14.12
N ASP A 281 -30.39 -20.85 -13.79
CA ASP A 281 -31.17 -19.75 -14.37
C ASP A 281 -30.63 -18.36 -13.99
N GLU A 282 -29.91 -18.23 -12.87
CA GLU A 282 -29.21 -17.00 -12.49
C GLU A 282 -28.11 -16.61 -13.49
N ASP A 283 -27.37 -17.59 -14.01
CA ASP A 283 -26.34 -17.33 -15.04
C ASP A 283 -26.96 -16.80 -16.32
N LYS A 284 -28.11 -17.37 -16.71
CA LYS A 284 -28.87 -16.91 -17.88
C LYS A 284 -29.35 -15.48 -17.69
N GLN A 285 -29.86 -15.14 -16.51
CA GLN A 285 -30.30 -13.79 -16.18
C GLN A 285 -29.14 -12.79 -16.16
N ALA A 286 -28.02 -13.13 -15.54
CA ALA A 286 -26.82 -12.29 -15.51
C ALA A 286 -26.25 -12.07 -16.91
N LYS A 287 -26.20 -13.12 -17.73
CA LYS A 287 -25.81 -13.03 -19.14
C LYS A 287 -26.76 -12.14 -19.93
N ALA A 288 -28.07 -12.32 -19.77
CA ALA A 288 -29.07 -11.49 -20.46
C ALA A 288 -28.97 -10.02 -20.05
N ARG A 289 -28.73 -9.74 -18.76
CA ARG A 289 -28.48 -8.38 -18.26
C ARG A 289 -27.21 -7.77 -18.85
N ARG A 290 -26.12 -8.54 -18.95
CA ARG A 290 -24.87 -8.13 -19.61
C ARG A 290 -25.11 -7.76 -21.07
N LEU A 291 -25.85 -8.59 -21.82
CA LEU A 291 -26.20 -8.31 -23.21
C LEU A 291 -27.06 -7.05 -23.34
N ALA A 292 -28.04 -6.84 -22.46
CA ALA A 292 -28.88 -5.64 -22.45
C ALA A 292 -28.08 -4.34 -22.20
N VAL A 293 -27.19 -4.35 -21.19
CA VAL A 293 -26.32 -3.21 -20.89
C VAL A 293 -25.37 -2.91 -22.05
N GLN A 294 -24.72 -3.95 -22.59
CA GLN A 294 -23.83 -3.84 -23.73
C GLN A 294 -24.57 -3.30 -24.97
N GLY A 295 -25.75 -3.84 -25.28
CA GLY A 295 -26.56 -3.41 -26.40
C GLY A 295 -26.97 -1.95 -26.31
N PHE A 296 -27.32 -1.44 -25.12
CA PHE A 296 -27.56 -0.02 -24.91
C PHE A 296 -26.29 0.82 -25.08
N TRP A 297 -25.17 0.37 -24.48
CA TRP A 297 -23.89 1.09 -24.54
C TRP A 297 -23.36 1.22 -25.96
N GLU A 298 -23.56 0.20 -26.80
CA GLU A 298 -23.28 0.24 -28.24
C GLU A 298 -24.10 1.32 -28.98
N LEU A 299 -25.29 1.71 -28.52
CA LEU A 299 -26.09 2.75 -29.18
C LEU A 299 -25.63 4.18 -28.88
N LEU A 300 -24.75 4.33 -27.88
CA LEU A 300 -24.13 5.62 -27.59
C LEU A 300 -23.16 5.99 -28.73
N PRO A 301 -22.99 7.30 -29.03
CA PRO A 301 -21.96 7.73 -29.97
C PRO A 301 -20.60 7.17 -29.57
N ARG A 302 -19.87 6.58 -30.52
CA ARG A 302 -18.57 5.94 -30.27
C ARG A 302 -17.57 6.85 -29.58
N ALA A 303 -17.56 8.13 -29.96
CA ALA A 303 -16.69 9.14 -29.34
C ALA A 303 -16.96 9.35 -27.84
N ASN A 304 -18.14 8.94 -27.35
CA ASN A 304 -18.57 9.10 -25.98
C ASN A 304 -18.60 7.78 -25.20
N ARG A 305 -18.25 6.66 -25.82
CA ARG A 305 -18.15 5.38 -25.13
C ARG A 305 -16.87 5.32 -24.30
N ALA A 306 -16.99 4.87 -23.06
CA ALA A 306 -15.87 4.62 -22.17
C ALA A 306 -16.17 3.42 -21.27
N VAL A 307 -15.15 2.96 -20.53
CA VAL A 307 -15.28 1.97 -19.47
C VAL A 307 -14.67 2.56 -18.21
N LEU A 308 -15.43 2.63 -17.12
CA LEU A 308 -14.91 2.98 -15.81
C LEU A 308 -14.16 1.77 -15.26
N VAL A 309 -12.86 1.93 -15.08
CA VAL A 309 -11.98 0.89 -14.54
C VAL A 309 -11.56 1.27 -13.14
N ARG A 310 -11.68 0.33 -12.21
CA ARG A 310 -11.20 0.47 -10.83
C ARG A 310 -10.10 -0.53 -10.56
N HIS A 311 -8.90 -0.04 -10.28
CA HIS A 311 -7.76 -0.85 -9.85
C HIS A 311 -7.60 -0.81 -8.34
N GLY A 312 -7.22 -1.93 -7.75
CA GLY A 312 -6.89 -2.08 -6.33
C GLY A 312 -5.42 -2.44 -6.17
N LEU A 313 -4.75 -1.81 -5.19
CA LEU A 313 -3.36 -2.13 -4.82
C LEU A 313 -3.30 -3.02 -3.58
N ILE A 314 -2.65 -4.17 -3.72
CA ILE A 314 -2.34 -5.11 -2.64
C ILE A 314 -0.84 -5.00 -2.36
N ARG A 315 -0.45 -4.54 -1.17
CA ARG A 315 0.97 -4.38 -0.86
C ARG A 315 1.65 -5.71 -0.60
N PHE A 316 2.91 -5.83 -1.00
CA PHE A 316 3.70 -7.06 -0.76
C PHE A 316 3.87 -7.38 0.72
N ASP A 317 3.92 -6.37 1.59
CA ASP A 317 4.03 -6.55 3.05
C ASP A 317 2.70 -6.93 3.73
N LYS A 318 1.63 -7.06 2.95
CA LYS A 318 0.32 -7.58 3.40
C LYS A 318 -0.01 -8.96 2.85
N ILE A 319 0.89 -9.51 2.03
CA ILE A 319 0.77 -10.88 1.51
C ILE A 319 1.49 -11.80 2.47
N GLU A 320 0.73 -12.71 3.07
CA GLU A 320 1.21 -13.64 4.08
C GLU A 320 1.66 -14.95 3.45
N TYR A 321 0.94 -15.41 2.42
CA TYR A 321 1.27 -16.62 1.70
C TYR A 321 0.80 -16.56 0.24
N ILE A 322 1.48 -17.31 -0.63
CA ILE A 322 1.13 -17.45 -2.05
C ILE A 322 1.14 -18.94 -2.35
N ASP A 323 0.03 -19.49 -2.82
CA ASP A 323 -0.03 -20.78 -3.49
C ASP A 323 0.09 -20.54 -4.99
N ASP A 324 1.08 -21.14 -5.64
CA ASP A 324 1.29 -20.96 -7.08
C ASP A 324 0.46 -21.91 -7.96
N LYS A 325 -0.17 -22.92 -7.37
CA LYS A 325 -0.96 -23.93 -8.10
C LYS A 325 -2.45 -23.74 -7.91
N GLY A 326 -2.87 -23.28 -6.73
CA GLY A 326 -4.28 -23.22 -6.35
C GLY A 326 -4.84 -24.62 -6.06
N ASP A 327 -6.12 -24.84 -6.38
CA ASP A 327 -6.82 -26.09 -6.10
C ASP A 327 -7.69 -26.57 -7.28
N GLU A 328 -8.54 -27.57 -7.02
CA GLU A 328 -9.40 -28.17 -8.05
C GLU A 328 -10.45 -27.20 -8.60
N GLY A 329 -11.00 -26.32 -7.75
CA GLY A 329 -11.99 -25.31 -8.13
C GLY A 329 -11.38 -24.10 -8.80
N PHE A 330 -10.21 -23.66 -8.32
CA PHE A 330 -9.49 -22.49 -8.80
C PHE A 330 -8.05 -22.86 -9.11
N LYS A 331 -7.82 -23.32 -10.34
CA LYS A 331 -6.51 -23.70 -10.91
C LYS A 331 -5.68 -22.48 -11.32
N MET A 332 -5.51 -21.56 -10.37
CA MET A 332 -4.78 -20.31 -10.52
C MET A 332 -4.10 -19.97 -9.20
N PRO A 333 -3.14 -19.05 -9.17
CA PRO A 333 -2.46 -18.71 -7.93
C PRO A 333 -3.42 -18.15 -6.87
N HIS A 334 -3.31 -18.64 -5.63
CA HIS A 334 -4.03 -18.08 -4.48
C HIS A 334 -3.10 -17.17 -3.69
N ILE A 335 -3.58 -15.97 -3.37
CA ILE A 335 -2.83 -14.98 -2.61
C ILE A 335 -3.57 -14.75 -1.29
N TYR A 336 -2.93 -15.15 -0.20
CA TYR A 336 -3.45 -15.01 1.16
C TYR A 336 -3.00 -13.67 1.73
N VAL A 337 -3.96 -12.85 2.10
CA VAL A 337 -3.77 -11.47 2.57
C VAL A 337 -4.69 -11.22 3.76
N THR A 338 -4.28 -10.38 4.69
CA THR A 338 -5.19 -9.96 5.77
C THR A 338 -6.16 -8.90 5.26
N TYR A 339 -7.46 -9.13 5.42
CA TYR A 339 -8.47 -8.16 5.01
C TYR A 339 -8.67 -7.06 6.06
N ASP A 340 -8.86 -5.83 5.59
CA ASP A 340 -9.39 -4.73 6.39
C ASP A 340 -10.92 -4.71 6.31
N ALA A 341 -11.59 -4.50 7.44
CA ALA A 341 -13.05 -4.54 7.52
C ALA A 341 -13.77 -3.53 6.59
N LYS A 342 -13.10 -2.45 6.16
CA LYS A 342 -13.71 -1.42 5.29
C LYS A 342 -13.23 -1.49 3.84
N ARG A 343 -12.01 -1.96 3.61
CA ARG A 343 -11.35 -1.89 2.29
C ARG A 343 -11.00 -3.26 1.70
N GLY A 344 -11.26 -4.34 2.42
CA GLY A 344 -10.84 -5.68 2.05
C GLY A 344 -9.31 -5.75 1.96
N PRO A 345 -8.74 -6.39 0.92
CA PRO A 345 -7.29 -6.59 0.81
C PRO A 345 -6.54 -5.35 0.27
N PHE A 346 -7.25 -4.25 -0.01
CA PHE A 346 -6.71 -3.13 -0.75
C PHE A 346 -6.29 -1.97 0.14
N VAL A 347 -5.10 -1.41 -0.13
CA VAL A 347 -4.60 -0.23 0.57
C VAL A 347 -5.11 1.06 -0.06
N GLY A 348 -5.41 1.03 -1.36
CA GLY A 348 -5.97 2.14 -2.09
C GLY A 348 -6.53 1.70 -3.44
N PHE A 349 -7.31 2.58 -4.05
CA PHE A 349 -7.91 2.39 -5.36
C PHE A 349 -7.50 3.50 -6.32
N HIS A 350 -7.42 3.15 -7.59
CA HIS A 350 -7.26 4.11 -8.68
C HIS A 350 -8.38 3.91 -9.69
N GLU A 351 -9.10 4.97 -10.01
CA GLU A 351 -10.25 4.94 -10.93
C GLU A 351 -10.02 5.89 -12.09
N TYR A 352 -10.33 5.43 -13.30
CA TYR A 352 -10.22 6.21 -14.53
C TYR A 352 -11.21 5.70 -15.58
N LEU A 353 -11.47 6.53 -16.59
CA LEU A 353 -12.28 6.18 -17.75
C LEU A 353 -11.35 5.71 -18.86
N GLU A 354 -11.39 4.42 -19.20
CA GLU A 354 -10.72 3.85 -20.36
C GLU A 354 -11.58 4.14 -21.60
N ILE A 355 -10.98 4.74 -22.63
CA ILE A 355 -11.68 5.17 -23.85
C ILE A 355 -11.36 4.21 -24.99
N ASN A 356 -10.11 3.74 -25.03
CA ASN A 356 -9.64 2.64 -25.85
C ASN A 356 -8.37 2.05 -25.22
N GLU A 357 -7.79 1.04 -25.84
CA GLU A 357 -6.58 0.33 -25.37
C GLU A 357 -5.35 1.24 -25.15
N HIS A 358 -5.37 2.46 -25.68
CA HIS A 358 -4.22 3.39 -25.64
C HIS A 358 -4.54 4.74 -24.98
N SER A 359 -5.77 4.98 -24.55
CA SER A 359 -6.16 6.25 -23.96
C SER A 359 -7.14 6.10 -22.81
N SER A 360 -6.88 6.89 -21.79
CA SER A 360 -7.71 7.02 -20.61
C SER A 360 -7.91 8.49 -20.25
N ALA A 361 -8.93 8.76 -19.45
CA ALA A 361 -9.22 10.07 -18.90
C ALA A 361 -9.44 9.98 -17.39
N SER A 362 -8.95 11.01 -16.69
CA SER A 362 -9.31 11.23 -15.29
C SER A 362 -10.75 11.75 -15.20
N MET A 363 -11.45 11.36 -14.14
CA MET A 363 -12.76 11.94 -13.80
C MET A 363 -12.66 13.32 -13.13
N ALA A 364 -11.45 13.78 -12.80
CA ALA A 364 -11.24 15.06 -12.14
C ALA A 364 -11.74 16.22 -13.02
N GLY A 365 -12.62 17.05 -12.46
CA GLY A 365 -13.20 18.19 -13.16
C GLY A 365 -14.34 17.86 -14.12
N LEU A 366 -14.79 16.59 -14.19
CA LEU A 366 -15.98 16.19 -14.93
C LEU A 366 -17.21 16.17 -14.02
N THR A 367 -18.37 16.53 -14.58
CA THR A 367 -19.66 16.49 -13.86
C THR A 367 -20.42 15.23 -14.20
N ARG A 368 -20.94 14.52 -13.19
CA ARG A 368 -21.73 13.31 -13.45
C ARG A 368 -23.14 13.68 -13.93
N THR A 369 -23.60 13.08 -15.02
CA THR A 369 -24.96 13.23 -15.58
C THR A 369 -25.60 11.86 -15.76
N SER A 370 -26.90 11.71 -15.55
CA SER A 370 -27.58 10.42 -15.76
C SER A 370 -27.83 10.18 -17.25
N VAL A 371 -27.06 9.27 -17.84
CA VAL A 371 -27.15 8.84 -19.24
C VAL A 371 -27.67 7.41 -19.32
N PHE A 372 -27.25 6.55 -18.40
CA PHE A 372 -27.72 5.17 -18.34
C PHE A 372 -29.11 5.10 -17.70
N PRO A 373 -30.05 4.31 -18.28
CA PRO A 373 -31.37 4.12 -17.70
C PRO A 373 -31.32 3.18 -16.49
N ASP A 374 -32.34 3.25 -15.64
CA ASP A 374 -32.50 2.33 -14.51
C ASP A 374 -32.78 0.88 -14.97
N HIS A 375 -33.45 0.74 -16.12
CA HIS A 375 -33.79 -0.54 -16.73
C HIS A 375 -33.29 -0.60 -18.17
N PHE A 376 -32.58 -1.67 -18.50
CA PHE A 376 -32.00 -1.86 -19.82
C PHE A 376 -32.93 -2.72 -20.69
N PRO A 377 -33.38 -2.21 -21.86
CA PRO A 377 -34.14 -3.02 -22.79
C PRO A 377 -33.25 -4.14 -23.34
N MET A 378 -33.86 -5.30 -23.65
CA MET A 378 -33.13 -6.34 -24.38
C MET A 378 -32.69 -5.80 -25.74
N PRO A 379 -31.48 -6.16 -26.22
CA PRO A 379 -31.05 -5.78 -27.54
C PRO A 379 -32.04 -6.35 -28.55
N SER A 380 -32.39 -5.56 -29.57
CA SER A 380 -33.20 -6.00 -30.68
C SER A 380 -32.62 -5.43 -31.97
N PHE A 381 -32.78 -6.15 -33.06
CA PHE A 381 -32.57 -5.60 -34.39
C PHE A 381 -33.82 -4.86 -34.86
N GLY A 382 -33.60 -3.73 -35.53
CA GLY A 382 -34.63 -3.02 -36.26
C GLY A 382 -34.94 -3.71 -37.58
N THR A 383 -35.09 -2.94 -38.64
CA THR A 383 -35.34 -3.48 -39.98
C THR A 383 -34.06 -4.11 -40.54
N ILE A 384 -34.19 -5.32 -41.09
CA ILE A 384 -33.08 -6.02 -41.75
C ILE A 384 -33.22 -5.83 -43.27
N TYR A 385 -32.37 -5.01 -43.85
CA TYR A 385 -32.32 -4.72 -45.28
C TYR A 385 -31.37 -5.69 -45.98
N ARG A 386 -31.92 -6.62 -46.77
CA ARG A 386 -31.14 -7.58 -47.58
C ARG A 386 -31.06 -7.16 -49.04
N ASP A 387 -32.14 -6.61 -49.58
CA ASP A 387 -32.26 -6.25 -50.99
C ASP A 387 -32.84 -4.82 -51.16
N PRO A 388 -32.21 -3.94 -51.96
CA PRO A 388 -30.87 -4.12 -52.54
C PRO A 388 -29.78 -4.04 -51.45
N PRO A 389 -28.63 -4.74 -51.63
CA PRO A 389 -27.52 -4.63 -50.70
C PRO A 389 -26.92 -3.21 -50.74
N LEU A 390 -26.38 -2.79 -49.60
CA LEU A 390 -25.71 -1.51 -49.45
C LEU A 390 -24.38 -1.52 -50.20
N VAL A 391 -24.27 -0.66 -51.20
CA VAL A 391 -23.00 -0.39 -51.87
C VAL A 391 -22.21 0.60 -51.03
N ILE A 392 -21.05 0.16 -50.53
CA ILE A 392 -20.07 1.00 -49.82
C ILE A 392 -18.83 1.19 -50.67
N ASP A 393 -18.04 2.22 -50.37
CA ASP A 393 -16.82 2.49 -51.12
C ASP A 393 -15.77 1.37 -50.95
N PRO A 394 -14.94 1.08 -51.96
CA PRO A 394 -13.98 -0.03 -51.92
C PRO A 394 -12.98 0.03 -50.76
N ALA A 395 -12.58 1.23 -50.33
CA ALA A 395 -11.64 1.37 -49.23
C ALA A 395 -12.29 1.01 -47.89
N LEU A 396 -13.54 1.44 -47.67
CA LEU A 396 -14.29 1.03 -46.48
C LEU A 396 -14.59 -0.48 -46.48
N ARG A 397 -14.92 -1.05 -47.64
CA ARG A 397 -15.11 -2.50 -47.78
C ARG A 397 -13.86 -3.27 -47.37
N SER A 398 -12.70 -2.87 -47.92
CA SER A 398 -11.41 -3.48 -47.58
C SER A 398 -11.10 -3.34 -46.08
N TRP A 399 -11.36 -2.16 -45.48
CA TRP A 399 -11.16 -1.92 -44.05
C TRP A 399 -11.96 -2.88 -43.16
N LEU A 400 -13.23 -3.12 -43.50
CA LEU A 400 -14.10 -4.06 -42.79
C LEU A 400 -13.68 -5.53 -43.01
N GLN A 401 -13.25 -5.88 -44.22
CA GLN A 401 -12.75 -7.23 -44.54
C GLN A 401 -11.43 -7.56 -43.83
N HIS A 402 -10.59 -6.58 -43.52
CA HIS A 402 -9.35 -6.77 -42.77
C HIS A 402 -9.54 -6.82 -41.24
N GLY A 403 -10.77 -7.04 -40.77
CA GLY A 403 -11.07 -7.34 -39.36
C GLY A 403 -11.52 -6.14 -38.53
N SER A 404 -11.67 -4.95 -39.13
CA SER A 404 -12.25 -3.81 -38.44
C SER A 404 -13.73 -4.04 -38.18
N ARG A 405 -14.14 -3.89 -36.93
CA ARG A 405 -15.52 -4.15 -36.51
C ARG A 405 -16.44 -2.94 -36.54
N GLU A 406 -15.88 -1.74 -36.60
CA GLU A 406 -16.66 -0.51 -36.58
C GLU A 406 -16.26 0.41 -37.72
N ALA A 407 -17.25 1.12 -38.24
CA ALA A 407 -17.09 2.05 -39.33
C ALA A 407 -18.04 3.24 -39.21
N THR A 408 -17.82 4.25 -40.06
CA THR A 408 -18.71 5.39 -40.18
C THR A 408 -19.09 5.58 -41.64
N LEU A 409 -20.40 5.59 -41.89
CA LEU A 409 -20.97 5.92 -43.19
C LEU A 409 -21.35 7.40 -43.22
N TYR A 410 -21.00 8.08 -44.31
CA TYR A 410 -21.35 9.46 -44.56
C TYR A 410 -22.28 9.54 -45.77
N GLY A 411 -23.47 10.12 -45.58
CA GLY A 411 -24.44 10.35 -46.65
C GLY A 411 -24.85 11.82 -46.73
N VAL A 412 -25.17 12.30 -47.93
CA VAL A 412 -25.73 13.66 -48.13
C VAL A 412 -27.08 13.58 -48.84
N GLY A 413 -28.02 14.43 -48.43
CA GLY A 413 -29.38 14.43 -48.97
C GLY A 413 -30.15 13.18 -48.51
N PRO A 414 -30.88 12.48 -49.39
CA PRO A 414 -31.69 11.31 -49.00
C PRO A 414 -30.86 10.05 -48.73
N GLN A 415 -29.54 10.10 -48.89
CA GLN A 415 -28.67 8.96 -48.72
C GLN A 415 -28.72 8.47 -47.27
N TYR A 416 -29.16 7.21 -47.11
CA TYR A 416 -29.33 6.53 -45.82
C TYR A 416 -30.42 7.10 -44.91
N ASP A 417 -31.34 7.93 -45.41
CA ASP A 417 -32.41 8.50 -44.58
C ASP A 417 -33.35 7.47 -43.97
N HIS A 418 -33.46 6.31 -44.61
CA HIS A 418 -34.26 5.18 -44.15
C HIS A 418 -33.59 4.40 -43.01
N LEU A 419 -32.28 4.57 -42.77
CA LEU A 419 -31.55 3.82 -41.74
C LEU A 419 -31.68 4.48 -40.37
N ASN A 420 -32.09 3.67 -39.39
CA ASN A 420 -32.28 4.03 -37.99
C ASN A 420 -31.32 3.25 -37.08
N PRO A 421 -31.05 3.71 -35.85
CA PRO A 421 -30.35 2.91 -34.85
C PRO A 421 -31.01 1.53 -34.71
N THR A 422 -30.18 0.49 -34.56
CA THR A 422 -30.52 -0.95 -34.53
C THR A 422 -30.86 -1.61 -35.87
N ASP A 423 -31.07 -0.86 -36.96
CA ASP A 423 -31.27 -1.46 -38.28
C ASP A 423 -30.03 -2.24 -38.73
N VAL A 424 -30.23 -3.26 -39.55
CA VAL A 424 -29.16 -4.10 -40.09
C VAL A 424 -29.22 -4.08 -41.60
N VAL A 425 -28.06 -3.89 -42.25
CA VAL A 425 -27.96 -3.79 -43.69
C VAL A 425 -26.98 -4.84 -44.21
N LEU A 426 -27.35 -5.58 -45.27
CA LEU A 426 -26.43 -6.41 -46.04
C LEU A 426 -25.54 -5.51 -46.89
N VAL A 427 -24.23 -5.73 -46.86
CA VAL A 427 -23.28 -5.01 -47.71
C VAL A 427 -23.06 -5.80 -49.00
N ASP A 428 -22.99 -5.09 -50.13
CA ASP A 428 -22.65 -5.69 -51.41
C ASP A 428 -21.22 -6.27 -51.39
N GLY A 429 -21.04 -7.49 -51.91
CA GLY A 429 -19.78 -8.24 -51.90
C GLY A 429 -19.66 -9.32 -50.80
N GLN A 430 -18.53 -10.02 -50.78
CA GLN A 430 -18.23 -11.06 -49.79
C GLN A 430 -17.56 -10.48 -48.53
N GLY A 431 -17.73 -11.14 -47.39
CA GLY A 431 -17.08 -10.82 -46.12
C GLY A 431 -15.59 -11.20 -46.08
N ALA A 432 -15.01 -11.21 -44.88
CA ALA A 432 -13.58 -11.51 -44.67
C ALA A 432 -13.19 -12.96 -45.03
N ARG A 433 -14.16 -13.88 -44.98
CA ARG A 433 -14.05 -15.27 -45.47
C ARG A 433 -14.88 -15.37 -46.75
N SER A 434 -14.38 -16.07 -47.76
CA SER A 434 -14.94 -16.03 -49.13
C SER A 434 -16.42 -16.44 -49.25
N ASP A 435 -17.04 -17.00 -48.22
CA ASP A 435 -18.45 -17.43 -48.27
C ASP A 435 -19.34 -16.72 -47.24
N GLU A 436 -18.81 -15.83 -46.40
CA GLU A 436 -19.58 -15.18 -45.34
C GLU A 436 -20.18 -13.84 -45.81
N LYS A 437 -21.48 -13.63 -45.60
CA LYS A 437 -22.13 -12.34 -45.88
C LYS A 437 -21.74 -11.31 -44.82
N LEU A 438 -21.40 -10.10 -45.25
CA LEU A 438 -21.10 -8.99 -44.35
C LEU A 438 -22.37 -8.16 -44.07
N PHE A 439 -22.76 -8.09 -42.80
CA PHE A 439 -23.84 -7.21 -42.36
C PHE A 439 -23.30 -6.07 -41.52
N LEU A 440 -23.94 -4.90 -41.60
CA LEU A 440 -23.67 -3.74 -40.77
C LEU A 440 -24.89 -3.44 -39.91
N LYS A 441 -24.72 -3.47 -38.59
CA LYS A 441 -25.69 -2.98 -37.61
C LYS A 441 -25.46 -1.48 -37.41
N VAL A 442 -26.51 -0.69 -37.57
CA VAL A 442 -26.50 0.73 -37.26
C VAL A 442 -26.51 0.91 -35.75
N THR A 443 -25.47 1.53 -35.23
CA THR A 443 -25.31 1.77 -33.78
C THR A 443 -25.76 3.17 -33.40
N HIS A 444 -25.41 4.17 -34.19
CA HIS A 444 -25.76 5.56 -33.92
C HIS A 444 -25.99 6.33 -35.21
N VAL A 445 -26.93 7.27 -35.19
CA VAL A 445 -27.23 8.15 -36.33
C VAL A 445 -27.33 9.59 -35.85
N LYS A 446 -26.62 10.48 -36.53
CA LYS A 446 -26.74 11.93 -36.31
C LYS A 446 -26.63 12.69 -37.62
N VAL A 447 -27.18 13.91 -37.65
CA VAL A 447 -27.06 14.81 -38.78
C VAL A 447 -26.18 16.00 -38.38
N ILE A 448 -25.11 16.23 -39.12
CA ILE A 448 -24.15 17.32 -38.88
C ILE A 448 -24.10 18.23 -40.10
N LYS A 449 -23.93 19.54 -39.89
CA LYS A 449 -23.69 20.48 -40.99
C LYS A 449 -22.30 20.25 -41.59
N GLY A 450 -22.19 20.29 -42.92
CA GLY A 450 -20.93 20.11 -43.63
C GLY A 450 -19.84 21.07 -43.13
N GLY A 451 -20.21 22.31 -42.80
CA GLY A 451 -19.27 23.29 -42.23
C GLY A 451 -18.68 22.87 -40.88
N THR A 452 -19.41 22.11 -40.06
CA THR A 452 -18.89 21.55 -38.81
C THR A 452 -17.92 20.41 -39.09
N LEU A 453 -18.23 19.51 -40.03
CA LEU A 453 -17.33 18.42 -40.42
C LEU A 453 -16.03 18.92 -41.07
N LEU A 454 -16.12 19.98 -41.88
CA LEU A 454 -14.95 20.64 -42.47
C LEU A 454 -14.02 21.17 -41.37
N LYS A 455 -14.56 21.84 -40.34
CA LYS A 455 -13.78 22.26 -39.17
C LYS A 455 -13.14 21.10 -38.42
N MET A 456 -13.87 19.99 -38.20
CA MET A 456 -13.29 18.80 -37.57
C MET A 456 -12.17 18.17 -38.42
N SER A 457 -12.22 18.36 -39.73
CA SER A 457 -11.20 17.87 -40.65
C SER A 457 -9.95 18.75 -40.69
N GLU A 458 -9.99 19.98 -40.18
CA GLU A 458 -8.78 20.81 -39.98
C GLU A 458 -7.83 20.14 -38.97
N GLU A 459 -8.39 19.52 -37.93
CA GLU A 459 -7.66 18.76 -36.91
C GLU A 459 -7.38 17.30 -37.34
N ASN A 460 -8.15 16.79 -38.32
CA ASN A 460 -8.02 15.43 -38.85
C ASN A 460 -8.17 15.40 -40.38
N PRO A 461 -7.12 15.78 -41.15
CA PRO A 461 -7.19 15.88 -42.61
C PRO A 461 -7.67 14.59 -43.34
N PRO A 462 -7.35 13.38 -42.86
CA PRO A 462 -7.93 12.14 -43.41
C PRO A 462 -9.47 12.09 -43.41
N LEU A 463 -10.13 12.73 -42.43
CA LEU A 463 -11.59 12.72 -42.30
C LEU A 463 -12.28 13.35 -43.52
N GLN A 464 -11.81 14.50 -44.00
CA GLN A 464 -12.41 15.15 -45.17
C GLN A 464 -12.35 14.24 -46.39
N ARG A 465 -11.18 13.63 -46.65
CA ARG A 465 -11.00 12.72 -47.79
C ARG A 465 -11.92 11.51 -47.69
N GLU A 466 -12.12 10.97 -46.49
CA GLU A 466 -13.05 9.87 -46.25
C GLU A 466 -14.49 10.28 -46.55
N VAL A 467 -14.95 11.41 -46.00
CA VAL A 467 -16.30 11.92 -46.23
C VAL A 467 -16.55 12.19 -47.71
N GLU A 468 -15.65 12.92 -48.38
CA GLU A 468 -15.79 13.25 -49.79
C GLU A 468 -15.74 12.02 -50.70
N ARG A 469 -14.94 11.00 -50.34
CA ARG A 469 -14.89 9.71 -51.04
C ARG A 469 -16.22 8.97 -50.95
N GLN A 470 -16.81 8.88 -49.75
CA GLN A 470 -18.10 8.21 -49.55
C GLN A 470 -19.28 8.96 -50.18
N VAL A 471 -19.23 10.30 -50.14
CA VAL A 471 -20.25 11.17 -50.74
C VAL A 471 -20.09 11.29 -52.27
N GLY A 472 -18.90 11.00 -52.80
CA GLY A 472 -18.59 11.05 -54.24
C GLY A 472 -18.39 12.47 -54.80
N ARG A 473 -18.28 13.49 -53.94
CA ARG A 473 -18.01 14.89 -54.32
C ARG A 473 -17.43 15.67 -53.14
N SER A 474 -16.88 16.85 -53.42
CA SER A 474 -16.43 17.78 -52.39
C SER A 474 -17.57 18.22 -51.46
N LEU A 475 -17.26 18.31 -50.17
CA LEU A 475 -18.20 18.65 -49.11
C LEU A 475 -18.42 20.17 -49.07
N LYS A 476 -19.69 20.61 -49.03
CA LYS A 476 -20.05 22.03 -48.94
C LYS A 476 -20.43 22.40 -47.50
N PRO A 477 -20.15 23.64 -47.04
CA PRO A 477 -20.53 24.07 -45.70
C PRO A 477 -22.03 23.95 -45.38
N SER A 478 -22.88 24.12 -46.40
CA SER A 478 -24.35 24.04 -46.31
C SER A 478 -24.91 22.62 -46.35
N ASP A 479 -24.09 21.60 -46.66
CA ASP A 479 -24.56 20.23 -46.74
C ASP A 479 -25.08 19.75 -45.38
N LYS A 480 -26.16 18.97 -45.39
CA LYS A 480 -26.59 18.18 -44.23
C LYS A 480 -26.02 16.78 -44.43
N VAL A 481 -25.03 16.43 -43.61
CA VAL A 481 -24.35 15.14 -43.68
C VAL A 481 -24.94 14.23 -42.61
N ARG A 482 -25.52 13.11 -43.04
CA ARG A 482 -25.93 12.03 -42.15
C ARG A 482 -24.70 11.20 -41.83
N VAL A 483 -24.35 11.13 -40.56
CA VAL A 483 -23.22 10.37 -40.02
C VAL A 483 -23.80 9.16 -39.31
N ILE A 484 -23.51 7.98 -39.84
CA ILE A 484 -24.04 6.71 -39.36
C ILE A 484 -22.87 5.88 -38.85
N GLU A 485 -22.83 5.65 -37.55
CA GLU A 485 -21.86 4.75 -36.92
C GLU A 485 -22.41 3.33 -36.99
N VAL A 486 -21.61 2.42 -37.53
CA VAL A 486 -22.02 1.04 -37.77
C VAL A 486 -21.01 0.07 -37.17
N SER A 487 -21.48 -1.13 -36.86
CA SER A 487 -20.66 -2.26 -36.45
C SER A 487 -20.89 -3.45 -37.37
N SER A 488 -19.83 -4.13 -37.80
CA SER A 488 -19.95 -5.36 -38.57
C SER A 488 -20.46 -6.51 -37.69
N ILE A 489 -21.41 -7.27 -38.23
CA ILE A 489 -21.97 -8.45 -37.60
C ILE A 489 -22.08 -9.58 -38.62
N SER A 490 -22.01 -10.81 -38.13
CA SER A 490 -22.26 -12.02 -38.92
C SER A 490 -23.75 -12.37 -38.94
N GLU A 491 -24.18 -13.16 -39.93
CA GLU A 491 -25.57 -13.62 -40.06
C GLU A 491 -26.06 -14.38 -38.82
N TRP A 492 -25.22 -15.22 -38.20
CA TRP A 492 -25.59 -15.96 -36.99
C TRP A 492 -25.88 -15.06 -35.77
N GLN A 493 -25.30 -13.85 -35.70
CA GLN A 493 -25.60 -12.90 -34.63
C GLN A 493 -27.01 -12.32 -34.81
N ILE A 494 -27.46 -12.17 -36.05
CA ILE A 494 -28.83 -11.77 -36.39
C ILE A 494 -29.80 -12.84 -35.89
N ASP A 495 -29.55 -14.11 -36.24
CA ASP A 495 -30.40 -15.23 -35.86
C ASP A 495 -30.52 -15.42 -34.34
N GLN A 496 -29.46 -15.07 -33.60
CA GLN A 496 -29.42 -15.20 -32.14
C GLN A 496 -29.73 -13.90 -31.39
N ASN A 497 -30.07 -12.82 -32.11
CA ASN A 497 -30.31 -11.48 -31.57
C ASN A 497 -29.19 -11.00 -30.60
N ARG A 498 -27.92 -11.25 -30.97
CA ARG A 498 -26.78 -10.95 -30.12
C ARG A 498 -26.17 -9.57 -30.43
N PRO A 499 -25.79 -8.77 -29.40
CA PRO A 499 -24.94 -7.60 -29.56
C PRO A 499 -23.55 -8.00 -30.09
N VAL A 500 -22.72 -7.01 -30.40
CA VAL A 500 -21.40 -7.21 -30.99
C VAL A 500 -20.44 -7.68 -29.89
N ALA A 501 -19.99 -8.94 -29.96
CA ALA A 501 -19.22 -9.59 -28.90
C ALA A 501 -17.81 -9.03 -28.70
#